data_AF-A0A9P7C3J9-F1
#
_entry.id   AF-A0A9P7C3J9-F1
#
_cell.length_a   1.000
_cell.length_b   1.000
_cell.length_c   1.000
_cell.angle_alpha   90.00
_cell.angle_beta   90.00
_cell.angle_gamma   90.00
#
_symmetry.space_group_name_H-M   'P 1'
#
loop_
_entity.id
_entity.type
_entity.pdbx_description
1 polymer ?
#
loop_
_entity_poly.entity_id
_entity_poly.type
_entity_poly.pdbx_seq_one_letter_code
_entity_poly.pdbx_strand_id
1 'polypeptide(L)'
;MRPGAGSRALAAVMADLADTRDGATYLAERVWGVAQQLALGDGHPLVGRSVPDFVLADGRRTGELLRAGQGALLVFDVESLPCNIMGDAPPHPVCMGSVPDEATGLGAVMVRPDGIVAWACDAGADPTGLAHALQRWFGTAAVR
;
A
#
# COMPACT_ATOMS: atom_id res chain seq x y z
N MET A 1 -33.57 -1.20 -19.88
CA MET A 1 -34.36 -0.31 -18.98
C MET A 1 -34.36 1.09 -19.55
N ARG A 2 -35.49 1.82 -19.50
CA ARG A 2 -35.54 3.25 -19.85
C ARG A 2 -35.52 4.09 -18.56
N PRO A 3 -34.63 5.10 -18.42
CA PRO A 3 -34.64 5.97 -17.25
C PRO A 3 -35.97 6.74 -17.14
N GLY A 4 -36.58 6.72 -15.97
CA GLY A 4 -37.73 7.56 -15.62
C GLY A 4 -37.31 8.99 -15.22
N ALA A 5 -38.28 9.85 -14.90
CA ALA A 5 -38.02 11.22 -14.46
C ALA A 5 -37.17 11.26 -13.17
N GLY A 6 -37.49 10.41 -12.18
CA GLY A 6 -36.73 10.33 -10.93
C GLY A 6 -35.26 9.93 -11.12
N SER A 7 -34.98 8.93 -11.98
CA SER A 7 -33.59 8.55 -12.28
C SER A 7 -32.81 9.64 -13.00
N ARG A 8 -33.46 10.45 -13.84
CA ARG A 8 -32.82 11.60 -14.49
C ARG A 8 -32.50 12.71 -13.49
N ALA A 9 -33.41 12.98 -12.55
CA ALA A 9 -33.16 13.95 -11.49
C ALA A 9 -31.99 13.53 -10.59
N LEU A 10 -31.93 12.26 -10.19
CA LEU A 10 -30.79 11.73 -9.44
C LEU A 10 -29.48 11.81 -10.23
N ALA A 11 -29.51 11.50 -11.53
CA ALA A 11 -28.32 11.60 -12.37
C ALA A 11 -27.78 13.03 -12.46
N ALA A 12 -28.63 14.05 -12.46
CA ALA A 12 -28.21 15.45 -12.42
C ALA A 12 -27.49 15.78 -11.11
N VAL A 13 -28.04 15.39 -9.97
CA VAL A 13 -27.39 15.59 -8.65
C VAL A 13 -26.05 14.86 -8.58
N MET A 14 -25.98 13.62 -9.09
CA MET A 14 -24.71 12.88 -9.15
C MET A 14 -23.69 13.54 -10.07
N ALA A 15 -24.14 14.17 -11.17
CA ALA A 15 -23.27 14.94 -12.05
C ALA A 15 -22.72 16.19 -11.36
N ASP A 16 -23.56 16.94 -10.63
CA ASP A 16 -23.12 18.11 -9.86
C ASP A 16 -22.08 17.72 -8.79
N LEU A 17 -22.27 16.58 -8.11
CA LEU A 17 -21.27 16.05 -7.17
C LEU A 17 -19.97 15.66 -7.89
N ALA A 18 -20.08 14.97 -9.03
CA ALA A 18 -18.92 14.56 -9.83
C ALA A 18 -18.15 15.75 -10.44
N ASP A 19 -18.77 16.91 -10.59
CA ASP A 19 -18.12 18.15 -11.06
C ASP A 19 -17.26 18.82 -9.98
N THR A 20 -17.31 18.32 -8.75
CA THR A 20 -16.39 18.73 -7.67
C THR A 20 -15.14 17.86 -7.65
N ARG A 21 -13.99 18.42 -7.21
CA ARG A 21 -12.74 17.66 -7.04
C ARG A 21 -12.94 16.43 -6.14
N ASP A 22 -13.61 16.61 -5.01
CA ASP A 22 -13.77 15.56 -4.01
C ASP A 22 -14.74 14.47 -4.51
N GLY A 23 -15.84 14.86 -5.16
CA GLY A 23 -16.78 13.91 -5.75
C GLY A 23 -16.18 13.12 -6.91
N ALA A 24 -15.44 13.78 -7.81
CA ALA A 24 -14.69 13.11 -8.87
C ALA A 24 -13.69 12.09 -8.29
N THR A 25 -12.93 12.50 -7.26
CA THR A 25 -11.94 11.63 -6.59
C THR A 25 -12.62 10.43 -5.94
N TYR A 26 -13.68 10.67 -5.16
CA TYR A 26 -14.47 9.62 -4.50
C TYR A 26 -14.99 8.56 -5.47
N LEU A 27 -15.50 9.00 -6.63
CA LEU A 27 -16.03 8.12 -7.67
C LEU A 27 -14.90 7.34 -8.36
N ALA A 28 -13.82 8.02 -8.76
CA ALA A 28 -12.67 7.39 -9.41
C ALA A 28 -12.04 6.32 -8.52
N GLU A 29 -11.82 6.61 -7.24
CA GLU A 29 -11.25 5.67 -6.28
C GLU A 29 -12.09 4.38 -6.13
N ARG A 30 -13.42 4.50 -6.21
CA ARG A 30 -14.33 3.36 -6.11
C ARG A 30 -14.39 2.56 -7.40
N VAL A 31 -14.50 3.24 -8.53
CA VAL A 31 -14.58 2.59 -9.85
C VAL A 31 -13.29 1.83 -10.15
N TRP A 32 -12.14 2.39 -9.79
CA TRP A 32 -10.83 1.77 -10.00
C TRP A 32 -10.38 0.85 -8.86
N GLY A 33 -11.19 0.71 -7.80
CA GLY A 33 -10.86 -0.14 -6.66
C GLY A 33 -9.71 0.35 -5.79
N VAL A 34 -9.22 1.58 -5.99
CA VAL A 34 -8.13 2.19 -5.20
C VAL A 34 -8.51 2.32 -3.73
N ALA A 35 -9.78 2.59 -3.45
CA ALA A 35 -10.30 2.67 -2.08
C ALA A 35 -10.60 1.30 -1.44
N GLN A 36 -10.32 0.17 -2.11
CA GLN A 36 -10.51 -1.13 -1.50
C GLN A 36 -9.52 -1.33 -0.36
N GLN A 37 -10.04 -1.82 0.77
CA GLN A 37 -9.25 -2.13 1.95
C GLN A 37 -9.64 -3.50 2.47
N LEU A 38 -8.70 -4.43 2.43
CA LEU A 38 -8.86 -5.76 3.01
C LEU A 38 -8.69 -5.70 4.53
N ALA A 39 -9.56 -6.38 5.27
CA ALA A 39 -9.44 -6.49 6.72
C ALA A 39 -8.27 -7.40 7.09
N LEU A 40 -7.07 -6.81 7.26
CA LEU A 40 -5.85 -7.53 7.64
C LEU A 40 -5.49 -7.40 9.13
N GLY A 41 -6.32 -6.70 9.90
CA GLY A 41 -6.12 -6.40 11.31
C GLY A 41 -6.13 -4.89 11.57
N ASP A 42 -6.01 -4.52 12.84
CA ASP A 42 -5.88 -3.13 13.26
C ASP A 42 -4.43 -2.65 13.04
N GLY A 43 -4.26 -1.38 12.66
CA GLY A 43 -2.95 -0.80 12.40
C GLY A 43 -3.01 0.47 11.56
N HIS A 44 -1.89 0.75 10.89
CA HIS A 44 -1.72 1.93 10.05
C HIS A 44 -2.79 2.02 8.93
N PRO A 45 -3.32 3.21 8.56
CA PRO A 45 -4.41 3.36 7.58
C PRO A 45 -4.17 2.75 6.19
N LEU A 46 -2.90 2.57 5.80
CA LEU A 46 -2.53 1.90 4.55
C LEU A 46 -2.71 0.37 4.59
N VAL A 47 -2.76 -0.26 5.77
CA VAL A 47 -2.88 -1.71 5.90
C VAL A 47 -4.17 -2.19 5.24
N GLY A 48 -4.03 -3.18 4.35
CA GLY A 48 -5.12 -3.75 3.56
C GLY A 48 -5.38 -3.04 2.24
N ARG A 49 -4.73 -1.91 1.95
CA ARG A 49 -4.88 -1.16 0.68
C ARG A 49 -3.81 -1.56 -0.33
N SER A 50 -4.04 -1.23 -1.59
CA SER A 50 -2.99 -1.26 -2.62
C SER A 50 -1.88 -0.29 -2.24
N VAL A 51 -0.63 -0.72 -2.37
CA VAL A 51 0.52 0.15 -2.13
C VAL A 51 0.53 1.32 -3.13
N PRO A 52 0.83 2.55 -2.68
CA PRO A 52 1.12 3.65 -3.60
C PRO A 52 2.38 3.37 -4.44
N ASP A 53 2.42 3.96 -5.63
CA ASP A 53 3.50 3.74 -6.59
C ASP A 53 4.70 4.66 -6.32
N PHE A 54 5.41 4.39 -5.22
CA PHE A 54 6.59 5.13 -4.76
C PHE A 54 7.78 5.00 -5.70
N VAL A 55 8.66 6.00 -5.67
CA VAL A 55 9.96 5.96 -6.36
C VAL A 55 11.01 5.40 -5.41
N LEU A 56 11.65 4.31 -5.83
CA LEU A 56 12.69 3.62 -5.08
C LEU A 56 14.05 4.32 -5.25
N ALA A 57 14.99 4.02 -4.35
CA ALA A 57 16.33 4.61 -4.38
C ALA A 57 17.12 4.26 -5.66
N ASP A 58 16.77 3.17 -6.35
CA ASP A 58 17.36 2.78 -7.64
C ASP A 58 16.66 3.39 -8.86
N GLY A 59 15.68 4.28 -8.63
CA GLY A 59 14.90 4.97 -9.66
C GLY A 59 13.70 4.19 -10.21
N ARG A 60 13.55 2.90 -9.86
CA ARG A 60 12.35 2.13 -10.23
C ARG A 60 11.15 2.58 -9.42
N ARG A 61 9.95 2.28 -9.92
CA ARG A 61 8.72 2.42 -9.13
C ARG A 61 8.34 1.14 -8.40
N THR A 62 7.58 1.24 -7.31
CA THR A 62 7.05 0.09 -6.55
C THR A 62 6.36 -0.92 -7.47
N GLY A 63 5.55 -0.45 -8.42
CA GLY A 63 4.89 -1.32 -9.39
C GLY A 63 5.85 -2.11 -10.28
N GLU A 64 7.06 -1.62 -10.55
CA GLU A 64 8.10 -2.36 -11.27
C GLU A 64 8.72 -3.47 -10.42
N LEU A 65 8.99 -3.19 -9.14
CA LEU A 65 9.53 -4.16 -8.20
C LEU A 65 8.59 -5.36 -8.02
N LEU A 66 7.29 -5.10 -7.91
CA LEU A 66 6.27 -6.13 -7.67
C LEU A 66 5.98 -7.03 -8.90
N ARG A 67 6.44 -6.67 -10.11
CA ARG A 67 6.26 -7.51 -11.31
C ARG A 67 6.93 -8.88 -11.19
N ALA A 68 7.94 -9.01 -10.32
CA ALA A 68 8.58 -10.29 -10.03
C ALA A 68 7.67 -11.26 -9.26
N GLY A 69 6.51 -10.81 -8.76
CA GLY A 69 5.62 -11.61 -7.93
C GLY A 69 6.20 -11.89 -6.54
N GLN A 70 7.12 -11.04 -6.08
CA GLN A 70 7.72 -11.10 -4.75
C GLN A 70 7.16 -9.96 -3.89
N GLY A 71 7.03 -10.19 -2.59
CA GLY A 71 6.71 -9.11 -1.66
C GLY A 71 7.91 -8.17 -1.47
N ALA A 72 7.65 -7.01 -0.88
CA ALA A 72 8.67 -5.99 -0.66
C ALA A 72 8.57 -5.39 0.75
N LEU A 73 9.71 -5.01 1.33
CA LEU A 73 9.79 -4.11 2.47
C LEU A 73 10.40 -2.79 1.96
N LEU A 74 9.57 -1.75 1.90
CA LEU A 74 9.98 -0.41 1.48
C LEU A 74 10.34 0.39 2.72
N VAL A 75 11.57 0.89 2.79
CA VAL A 75 12.08 1.68 3.91
C VAL A 75 12.29 3.12 3.44
N PHE A 76 11.59 4.06 4.06
CA PHE A 76 11.68 5.50 3.77
C PHE A 76 12.62 6.21 4.76
N ASP A 77 12.71 5.68 5.98
CA ASP A 77 13.67 6.10 6.99
C ASP A 77 14.66 4.96 7.29
N VAL A 78 15.85 5.07 6.73
CA VAL A 78 16.88 4.02 6.81
C VAL A 78 17.53 3.97 8.19
N GLU A 79 17.46 5.05 8.98
CA GLU A 79 18.05 5.09 10.33
C GLU A 79 17.24 4.28 11.34
N SER A 80 15.92 4.20 11.16
CA SER A 80 15.03 3.41 12.03
C SER A 80 14.96 1.93 11.65
N LEU A 81 15.22 1.57 10.39
CA LEU A 81 15.05 0.21 9.86
C LEU A 81 16.10 -0.15 8.78
N PRO A 82 17.30 -0.63 9.16
CA PRO A 82 18.28 -1.04 8.17
C PRO A 82 17.82 -2.29 7.41
N CYS A 83 17.96 -2.28 6.07
CA CYS A 83 17.60 -3.42 5.21
C CYS A 83 18.43 -4.69 5.45
N ASN A 84 19.44 -4.66 6.32
CA ASN A 84 20.31 -5.80 6.64
C ASN A 84 19.64 -6.88 7.52
N ILE A 85 18.41 -6.65 7.99
CA ILE A 85 17.69 -7.55 8.90
C ILE A 85 17.11 -8.77 8.14
N MET A 86 17.10 -8.76 6.81
CA MET A 86 16.40 -9.76 6.00
C MET A 86 17.38 -10.71 5.30
N GLY A 87 17.16 -12.02 5.45
CA GLY A 87 17.96 -13.03 4.75
C GLY A 87 17.64 -13.06 3.25
N ASP A 88 18.66 -13.26 2.41
CA ASP A 88 18.56 -13.25 0.94
C ASP A 88 17.74 -14.42 0.34
N ALA A 89 17.30 -15.39 1.15
CA ALA A 89 16.65 -16.60 0.67
C ALA A 89 15.10 -16.50 0.78
N PRO A 90 14.32 -16.84 -0.26
CA PRO A 90 12.87 -16.90 -0.17
C PRO A 90 12.40 -17.80 1.01
N PRO A 91 11.30 -17.44 1.68
CA PRO A 91 10.22 -16.59 1.19
C PRO A 91 10.29 -15.11 1.64
N HIS A 92 11.47 -14.56 1.95
CA HIS A 92 11.58 -13.18 2.43
C HIS A 92 11.21 -12.15 1.34
N PRO A 93 10.55 -11.03 1.72
CA PRO A 93 10.33 -9.91 0.81
C PRO A 93 11.66 -9.22 0.45
N VAL A 94 11.69 -8.60 -0.73
CA VAL A 94 12.82 -7.78 -1.16
C VAL A 94 12.84 -6.50 -0.33
N CYS A 95 13.93 -6.23 0.38
CA CYS A 95 14.10 -4.96 1.11
C CYS A 95 14.69 -3.90 0.19
N MET A 96 14.02 -2.75 0.06
CA MET A 96 14.45 -1.64 -0.78
C MET A 96 14.29 -0.31 -0.05
N GLY A 97 15.31 0.53 -0.12
CA GLY A 97 15.17 1.94 0.24
C GLY A 97 14.25 2.65 -0.76
N SER A 98 13.36 3.49 -0.26
CA SER A 98 12.53 4.39 -1.04
C SER A 98 13.01 5.82 -0.89
N VAL A 99 12.80 6.65 -1.92
CA VAL A 99 13.03 8.09 -1.79
C VAL A 99 12.01 8.63 -0.78
N PRO A 100 12.45 9.35 0.28
CA PRO A 100 11.55 9.94 1.25
C PRO A 100 10.58 10.91 0.56
N ASP A 101 9.29 10.75 0.84
CA ASP A 101 8.27 11.72 0.47
C ASP A 101 7.68 12.27 1.77
N GLU A 102 8.08 13.49 2.14
CA GLU A 102 7.63 14.16 3.37
C GLU A 102 6.11 14.27 3.44
N ALA A 103 5.41 14.30 2.29
CA ALA A 103 3.95 14.35 2.26
C ALA A 103 3.29 13.06 2.76
N THR A 104 4.02 11.94 2.74
CA THR A 104 3.48 10.63 3.16
C THR A 104 3.65 10.37 4.65
N GLY A 105 4.69 10.96 5.28
CA GLY A 105 5.01 10.73 6.69
C GLY A 105 5.39 9.28 7.03
N LEU A 106 5.67 8.43 6.04
CA LEU A 106 5.92 7.00 6.23
C LEU A 106 7.36 6.73 6.68
N GLY A 107 7.53 5.75 7.57
CA GLY A 107 8.82 5.19 7.96
C GLY A 107 9.14 3.93 7.17
N ALA A 108 8.21 2.97 7.14
CA ALA A 108 8.34 1.75 6.35
C ALA A 108 6.99 1.11 6.00
N VAL A 109 6.97 0.34 4.91
CA VAL A 109 5.80 -0.36 4.40
C VAL A 109 6.18 -1.77 3.95
N MET A 110 5.49 -2.79 4.48
CA MET A 110 5.61 -4.18 4.03
C MET A 110 4.46 -4.52 3.08
N VAL A 111 4.81 -4.93 1.87
CA VAL A 111 3.91 -5.19 0.75
C VAL A 111 3.94 -6.68 0.40
N ARG A 112 2.76 -7.28 0.25
CA ARG A 112 2.59 -8.66 -0.20
C ARG A 112 2.87 -8.79 -1.71
N PRO A 113 3.11 -10.00 -2.23
CA PRO A 113 3.27 -10.24 -3.68
C PRO A 113 2.12 -9.74 -4.57
N ASP A 114 0.92 -9.57 -4.00
CA ASP A 114 -0.27 -9.05 -4.70
C ASP A 114 -0.38 -7.51 -4.65
N GLY A 115 0.62 -6.82 -4.09
CA GLY A 115 0.64 -5.35 -3.98
C GLY A 115 -0.16 -4.79 -2.81
N ILE A 116 -0.74 -5.64 -1.96
CA ILE A 116 -1.47 -5.20 -0.77
C ILE A 116 -0.50 -4.96 0.39
N VAL A 117 -0.66 -3.81 1.04
CA VAL A 117 0.09 -3.46 2.25
C VAL A 117 -0.36 -4.36 3.41
N ALA A 118 0.58 -5.10 4.00
CA ALA A 118 0.33 -5.99 5.12
C ALA A 118 0.78 -5.43 6.48
N TRP A 119 1.67 -4.44 6.46
CA TRP A 119 2.13 -3.71 7.63
C TRP A 119 2.72 -2.36 7.19
N ALA A 120 2.61 -1.34 8.02
CA ALA A 120 3.25 -0.04 7.80
C ALA A 120 3.44 0.69 9.14
N CYS A 121 4.39 1.63 9.17
CA CYS A 121 4.58 2.56 10.28
C CYS A 121 4.93 3.96 9.76
N ASP A 122 4.64 4.97 10.58
CA ASP A 122 5.04 6.36 10.34
C ASP A 122 6.54 6.56 10.62
N ALA A 123 7.11 7.65 10.09
CA ALA A 123 8.50 8.03 10.33
C ALA A 123 8.73 8.28 11.83
N GLY A 124 9.83 7.77 12.38
CA GLY A 124 10.15 7.86 13.81
C GLY A 124 9.29 6.99 14.73
N ALA A 125 8.31 6.24 14.21
CA ALA A 125 7.59 5.25 14.99
C ALA A 125 8.43 3.97 15.17
N ASP A 126 8.22 3.27 16.28
CA ASP A 126 8.86 1.97 16.52
C ASP A 126 8.32 0.90 15.55
N PRO A 127 9.17 0.08 14.91
CA PRO A 127 8.75 -0.98 13.99
C PRO A 127 8.04 -2.17 14.64
N THR A 128 7.35 -1.96 15.76
CA THR A 128 6.55 -2.97 16.43
C THR A 128 5.56 -3.63 15.45
N GLY A 129 5.50 -4.97 15.52
CA GLY A 129 4.63 -5.78 14.68
C GLY A 129 5.21 -6.18 13.32
N LEU A 130 6.33 -5.59 12.86
CA LEU A 130 6.98 -5.99 11.61
C LEU A 130 7.36 -7.48 11.60
N ALA A 131 8.01 -7.96 12.67
CA ALA A 131 8.40 -9.36 12.80
C ALA A 131 7.19 -10.32 12.74
N HIS A 132 6.08 -9.96 13.38
CA HIS A 132 4.85 -10.74 13.33
C HIS A 132 4.21 -10.71 11.93
N ALA A 133 4.23 -9.55 11.25
CA ALA A 133 3.74 -9.43 9.88
C ALA A 133 4.59 -10.26 8.91
N LEU A 134 5.93 -10.20 9.02
CA LEU A 134 6.85 -11.02 8.25
C LEU A 134 6.56 -12.52 8.45
N GLN A 135 6.45 -12.96 9.70
CA GLN A 135 6.12 -14.34 10.02
C GLN A 135 4.77 -14.77 9.45
N ARG A 136 3.75 -13.90 9.56
CA ARG A 136 2.38 -14.19 9.10
C ARG A 136 2.29 -14.35 7.58
N TRP A 137 2.99 -13.50 6.83
CA TRP A 137 2.81 -13.39 5.38
C TRP A 137 3.90 -14.04 4.55
N PHE A 138 5.10 -14.19 5.12
CA PHE A 138 6.26 -14.77 4.46
C PHE A 138 6.79 -16.02 5.17
N GLY A 139 6.17 -16.41 6.29
CA GLY A 139 6.54 -17.60 7.04
C GLY A 139 7.83 -17.41 7.85
N THR A 140 8.19 -18.45 8.60
CA THR A 140 9.50 -18.56 9.25
C THR A 140 10.49 -19.13 8.25
N ALA A 141 11.69 -18.56 8.16
CA ALA A 141 12.82 -19.19 7.48
C ALA A 141 12.89 -20.67 7.92
N ALA A 142 12.69 -21.60 6.97
CA ALA A 142 12.93 -23.00 7.27
C ALA A 142 14.41 -23.13 7.58
N VAL A 143 14.75 -23.35 8.85
CA VAL A 143 16.09 -23.74 9.27
C VAL A 143 16.40 -25.02 8.49
N ARG A 144 17.34 -24.93 7.57
CA ARG A 144 17.89 -26.07 6.85
C ARG A 144 19.37 -26.19 7.18
#